data_AF-A0A662W8E7-F1
#
_entry.id   AF-A0A662W8E7-F1
#
_cell.length_a   1.000
_cell.length_b   1.000
_cell.length_c   1.000
_cell.angle_alpha   90.00
_cell.angle_beta   90.00
_cell.angle_gamma   90.00
#
_symmetry.space_group_name_H-M   'P 1'
#
loop_
_entity.id
_entity.type
_entity.pdbx_description
1 polymer ?
#
loop_
_entity_poly.entity_id
_entity_poly.type
_entity_poly.pdbx_seq_one_letter_code
_entity_poly.pdbx_strand_id
1 'polypeptide(L)'
;MPLYVPKGEKIRSGEKIDVSELLEELKTMEFTGYIEVAYKTKEGFYLGFIFFSKGEEIIAGVEEVLKKTEYLGKEAFDKILSFKEPIVDVTELDNEKISLCIEYNPEEAFLKSLDELKEELEEPEYPTLRFGIKAENLVESVESNVKTYISRLKNFTGVINAKADDGEVIILLKDGKIRGAAYFNTSEAITGNLVLNLLNFRGKIDAYLKRPEEIEKIIKRNPELEIVDRSELFKKYRIKPPEEEEIESILRRVIEDEIFEEELKKKTPI
;
A
#
# COMPACT_ATOMS: atom_id res chain seq x y z
N MET A 1 -29.69 -10.60 -10.50
CA MET A 1 -29.06 -9.55 -9.67
C MET A 1 -28.09 -8.85 -10.60
N PRO A 2 -28.16 -7.51 -10.73
CA PRO A 2 -27.29 -6.81 -11.66
C PRO A 2 -25.83 -7.03 -11.24
N LEU A 3 -24.94 -7.19 -12.23
CA LEU A 3 -23.51 -7.26 -11.97
C LEU A 3 -23.04 -6.00 -11.25
N TYR A 4 -22.14 -6.17 -10.28
CA TYR A 4 -21.38 -5.09 -9.70
C TYR A 4 -20.31 -4.64 -10.70
N VAL A 5 -20.39 -3.37 -11.13
CA VAL A 5 -19.46 -2.75 -12.09
C VAL A 5 -18.82 -1.52 -11.44
N PRO A 6 -17.53 -1.58 -11.05
CA PRO A 6 -16.83 -0.44 -10.46
C PRO A 6 -16.49 0.61 -11.53
N LYS A 7 -16.30 1.86 -11.09
CA LYS A 7 -15.86 2.94 -11.98
C LYS A 7 -14.38 2.80 -12.32
N GLY A 8 -14.05 2.95 -13.59
CA GLY A 8 -12.67 2.94 -14.11
C GLY A 8 -12.34 4.12 -15.02
N GLU A 9 -11.19 4.03 -15.67
CA GLU A 9 -10.74 4.99 -16.69
C GLU A 9 -11.23 4.52 -18.07
N LYS A 10 -12.07 5.33 -18.73
CA LYS A 10 -12.59 4.97 -20.05
C LYS A 10 -11.54 5.24 -21.11
N ILE A 11 -11.06 4.19 -21.78
CA ILE A 11 -10.00 4.26 -22.79
C ILE A 11 -10.53 4.25 -24.23
N ARG A 12 -11.72 3.68 -24.46
CA ARG A 12 -12.45 3.75 -25.74
C ARG A 12 -13.92 3.97 -25.49
N SER A 13 -14.61 4.66 -26.40
CA SER A 13 -16.05 4.88 -26.26
C SER A 13 -16.82 4.96 -27.57
N GLY A 14 -17.97 4.29 -27.62
CA GLY A 14 -18.96 4.41 -28.67
C GLY A 14 -18.55 3.73 -29.98
N GLU A 15 -17.62 2.79 -29.94
CA GLU A 15 -17.08 2.15 -31.14
C GLU A 15 -17.99 1.01 -31.61
N LYS A 16 -18.21 0.92 -32.92
CA LYS A 16 -18.85 -0.25 -33.53
C LYS A 16 -17.78 -1.20 -34.02
N ILE A 17 -17.68 -2.37 -33.39
CA ILE A 17 -16.59 -3.30 -33.63
C ILE A 17 -17.07 -4.75 -33.54
N ASP A 18 -16.38 -5.67 -34.22
CA ASP A 18 -16.54 -7.10 -33.97
C ASP A 18 -15.96 -7.42 -32.59
N VAL A 19 -16.78 -7.96 -31.69
CA VAL A 19 -16.34 -8.22 -30.32
C VAL A 19 -15.20 -9.22 -30.30
N SER A 20 -15.21 -10.23 -31.17
CA SER A 20 -14.17 -11.27 -31.22
C SER A 20 -12.80 -10.69 -31.57
N GLU A 21 -12.76 -9.75 -32.54
CA GLU A 21 -11.53 -9.03 -32.88
C GLU A 21 -11.01 -8.20 -31.70
N LEU A 22 -11.91 -7.53 -30.98
CA LEU A 22 -11.55 -6.77 -29.79
C LEU A 22 -11.03 -7.66 -28.66
N LEU A 23 -11.60 -8.85 -28.43
CA LEU A 23 -11.13 -9.78 -27.40
C LEU A 23 -9.67 -10.20 -27.65
N GLU A 24 -9.32 -10.56 -28.88
CA GLU A 24 -7.95 -10.93 -29.24
C GLU A 24 -6.96 -9.77 -29.05
N GLU A 25 -7.38 -8.54 -29.34
CA GLU A 25 -6.60 -7.34 -29.07
C GLU A 25 -6.35 -7.17 -27.57
N LEU A 26 -7.41 -7.18 -26.76
CA LEU A 26 -7.33 -6.99 -25.31
C LEU A 26 -6.51 -8.10 -24.63
N LYS A 27 -6.61 -9.34 -25.14
CA LYS A 27 -5.79 -10.46 -24.72
C LYS A 27 -4.30 -10.21 -24.96
N THR A 28 -3.94 -9.74 -26.16
CA THR A 28 -2.56 -9.43 -26.53
C THR A 28 -1.98 -8.28 -25.69
N MET A 29 -2.83 -7.37 -25.23
CA MET A 29 -2.45 -6.24 -24.38
C MET A 29 -2.35 -6.57 -22.88
N GLU A 30 -2.64 -7.82 -22.48
CA GLU A 30 -2.81 -8.20 -21.08
C GLU A 30 -3.79 -7.26 -20.34
N PHE A 31 -4.86 -6.85 -21.02
CA PHE A 31 -5.79 -5.84 -20.54
C PHE A 31 -6.47 -6.23 -19.23
N THR A 32 -6.59 -5.27 -18.32
CA THR A 32 -7.27 -5.44 -17.02
C THR A 32 -8.36 -4.37 -16.90
N GLY A 33 -9.62 -4.80 -16.78
CA GLY A 33 -10.75 -3.88 -16.87
C GLY A 33 -12.04 -4.57 -17.28
N TYR A 34 -12.90 -3.86 -18.01
CA TYR A 34 -14.09 -4.43 -18.62
C TYR A 34 -14.44 -3.73 -19.94
N ILE A 35 -15.23 -4.43 -20.75
CA ILE A 35 -15.96 -3.83 -21.86
C ILE A 35 -17.45 -3.77 -21.53
N GLU A 36 -18.10 -2.68 -21.93
CA GLU A 36 -19.55 -2.51 -21.89
C GLU A 36 -20.07 -2.59 -23.33
N VAL A 37 -21.03 -3.46 -23.57
CA VAL A 37 -21.55 -3.78 -24.90
C VAL A 37 -23.03 -3.43 -24.98
N ALA A 38 -23.40 -2.52 -25.86
CA ALA A 38 -24.78 -2.14 -26.14
C ALA A 38 -25.20 -2.62 -27.53
N TYR A 39 -26.28 -3.39 -27.61
CA TYR A 39 -26.78 -3.95 -28.87
C TYR A 39 -28.29 -3.80 -29.01
N LYS A 40 -28.75 -3.33 -30.18
CA LYS A 40 -30.18 -3.15 -30.47
C LYS A 40 -30.61 -4.02 -31.63
N THR A 41 -31.64 -4.83 -31.40
CA THR A 41 -32.33 -5.59 -32.45
C THR A 41 -33.72 -5.00 -32.72
N LYS A 42 -34.47 -5.62 -33.63
CA LYS A 42 -35.89 -5.28 -33.83
C LYS A 42 -36.77 -5.67 -32.63
N GLU A 43 -36.32 -6.65 -31.85
CA GLU A 43 -37.09 -7.29 -30.79
C GLU A 43 -36.66 -6.87 -29.38
N GLY A 44 -35.47 -6.27 -29.24
CA GLY A 44 -34.88 -6.01 -27.93
C GLY A 44 -33.74 -5.01 -27.94
N PHE A 45 -33.37 -4.59 -26.72
CA PHE A 45 -32.15 -3.84 -26.43
C PHE A 45 -31.38 -4.60 -25.36
N TYR A 46 -30.08 -4.79 -25.58
CA TYR A 46 -29.19 -5.59 -24.77
C TYR A 46 -28.06 -4.71 -24.24
N LEU A 47 -27.74 -4.88 -22.96
CA LEU A 47 -26.60 -4.27 -22.30
C LEU A 47 -25.78 -5.37 -21.62
N GLY A 48 -24.52 -5.52 -22.01
CA GLY A 48 -23.64 -6.58 -21.52
C GLY A 48 -22.30 -6.07 -21.02
N PHE A 49 -21.66 -6.88 -20.20
CA PHE A 49 -20.33 -6.61 -19.63
C PHE A 49 -19.48 -7.88 -19.75
N ILE A 50 -18.21 -7.70 -20.10
CA ILE A 50 -17.17 -8.73 -19.97
C ILE A 50 -16.01 -8.10 -19.20
N PHE A 51 -15.62 -8.73 -18.10
CA PHE A 51 -14.47 -8.33 -17.29
C PHE A 51 -13.23 -9.12 -17.66
N PHE A 52 -12.08 -8.47 -17.57
CA PHE A 52 -10.78 -9.01 -17.92
C PHE A 52 -9.80 -8.84 -16.76
N SER A 53 -8.95 -9.85 -16.58
CA SER A 53 -7.76 -9.80 -15.74
C SER A 53 -6.58 -10.28 -16.58
N LYS A 54 -5.57 -9.42 -16.79
CA LYS A 54 -4.36 -9.75 -17.57
C LYS A 54 -4.67 -10.35 -18.95
N GLY A 55 -5.68 -9.81 -19.63
CA GLY A 55 -6.10 -10.23 -20.97
C GLY A 55 -7.03 -11.43 -21.02
N GLU A 56 -7.34 -12.06 -19.89
CA GLU A 56 -8.24 -13.22 -19.81
C GLU A 56 -9.62 -12.80 -19.33
N GLU A 57 -10.68 -13.35 -19.95
CA GLU A 57 -12.06 -13.07 -19.59
C GLU A 57 -12.46 -13.83 -18.32
N ILE A 58 -12.96 -13.10 -17.32
CA ILE A 58 -13.22 -13.68 -15.98
C ILE A 58 -14.70 -13.71 -15.62
N ILE A 59 -15.47 -12.68 -16.02
CA ILE A 59 -16.89 -12.52 -15.69
C ILE A 59 -17.61 -12.04 -16.94
N ALA A 60 -18.81 -12.58 -17.20
CA ALA A 60 -19.70 -12.05 -18.23
C ALA A 60 -21.14 -11.96 -17.73
N GLY A 61 -21.86 -10.94 -18.19
CA GLY A 61 -23.30 -10.80 -17.96
C GLY A 61 -23.95 -9.94 -19.02
N VAL A 62 -25.20 -10.21 -19.35
CA VAL A 62 -25.98 -9.41 -20.30
C VAL A 62 -27.45 -9.35 -19.89
N GLU A 63 -28.03 -8.15 -19.96
CA GLU A 63 -29.44 -7.89 -19.68
C GLU A 63 -30.18 -7.57 -20.98
N GLU A 64 -31.28 -8.27 -21.24
CA GLU A 64 -32.28 -7.87 -22.23
C GLU A 64 -33.26 -6.88 -21.58
N VAL A 65 -32.96 -5.58 -21.70
CA VAL A 65 -33.60 -4.49 -20.95
C VAL A 65 -35.13 -4.45 -21.09
N LEU A 66 -35.67 -4.74 -22.28
CA LEU A 66 -37.12 -4.70 -22.50
C LEU A 66 -37.85 -5.86 -21.82
N LYS A 67 -37.22 -7.04 -21.76
CA LYS A 67 -37.80 -8.24 -21.14
C LYS A 67 -37.40 -8.41 -19.68
N LYS A 68 -36.40 -7.65 -19.21
CA LYS A 68 -35.77 -7.80 -17.90
C LYS A 68 -35.24 -9.22 -17.67
N THR A 69 -34.70 -9.81 -18.74
CA THR A 69 -34.06 -11.12 -18.70
C THR A 69 -32.56 -10.93 -18.53
N GLU A 70 -31.97 -11.60 -17.55
CA GLU A 70 -30.53 -11.60 -17.31
C GLU A 70 -29.93 -12.92 -17.77
N TYR A 71 -28.75 -12.85 -18.36
CA TYR A 71 -27.90 -13.97 -18.69
C TYR A 71 -26.56 -13.76 -17.99
N LEU A 72 -25.94 -14.84 -17.49
CA LEU A 72 -24.69 -14.79 -16.74
C LEU A 72 -23.68 -15.81 -17.28
N GLY A 73 -22.40 -15.58 -17.00
CA GLY A 73 -21.31 -16.52 -17.27
C GLY A 73 -21.22 -16.88 -18.73
N LYS A 74 -21.07 -18.18 -19.02
CA LYS A 74 -20.85 -18.66 -20.38
C LYS A 74 -22.01 -18.32 -21.33
N GLU A 75 -23.25 -18.38 -20.85
CA GLU A 75 -24.42 -18.03 -21.66
C GLU A 75 -24.41 -16.55 -22.06
N ALA A 76 -24.04 -15.66 -21.14
CA ALA A 76 -23.89 -14.24 -21.43
C ALA A 76 -22.76 -13.97 -22.43
N PHE A 77 -21.62 -14.61 -22.22
CA PHE A 77 -20.45 -14.46 -23.08
C PHE A 77 -20.76 -14.87 -24.52
N ASP A 78 -21.34 -16.06 -24.72
CA ASP A 78 -21.70 -16.55 -26.06
C ASP A 78 -22.78 -15.66 -26.72
N LYS A 79 -23.70 -15.09 -25.91
CA LYS A 79 -24.69 -14.13 -26.38
C LYS A 79 -24.04 -12.84 -26.89
N ILE A 80 -23.08 -12.29 -26.15
CA ILE A 80 -22.35 -11.07 -26.52
C ILE A 80 -21.58 -11.30 -27.83
N LEU A 81 -20.90 -12.43 -27.98
CA LEU A 81 -20.18 -12.80 -29.21
C LEU A 81 -21.09 -12.95 -30.43
N SER A 82 -22.38 -13.23 -30.23
CA SER A 82 -23.34 -13.34 -31.33
C SER A 82 -23.80 -11.98 -31.90
N PHE A 83 -23.51 -10.87 -31.21
CA PHE A 83 -23.91 -9.53 -31.64
C PHE A 83 -23.10 -9.07 -32.83
N LYS A 84 -23.79 -8.62 -33.89
CA LYS A 84 -23.15 -8.09 -35.10
C LYS A 84 -22.89 -6.60 -34.94
N GLU A 85 -21.63 -6.20 -34.81
CA GLU A 85 -21.19 -4.79 -34.67
C GLU A 85 -21.92 -4.03 -33.54
N PRO A 86 -21.90 -4.52 -32.29
CA PRO A 86 -22.44 -3.76 -31.17
C PRO A 86 -21.62 -2.49 -30.91
N ILE A 87 -22.20 -1.57 -30.13
CA ILE A 87 -21.51 -0.40 -29.62
C ILE A 87 -20.75 -0.83 -28.36
N VAL A 88 -19.45 -0.57 -28.31
CA VAL A 88 -18.58 -0.98 -27.21
C VAL A 88 -17.88 0.23 -26.58
N ASP A 89 -17.85 0.25 -25.25
CA ASP A 89 -16.98 1.10 -24.43
C ASP A 89 -15.96 0.20 -23.72
N VAL A 90 -14.70 0.65 -23.64
CA VAL A 90 -13.62 -0.08 -22.94
C VAL A 90 -13.15 0.73 -21.74
N THR A 91 -13.13 0.12 -20.57
CA THR A 91 -12.81 0.78 -19.30
C THR A 91 -11.73 0.01 -18.55
N GLU A 92 -10.59 0.67 -18.29
CA GLU A 92 -9.47 0.13 -17.53
C GLU A 92 -9.74 0.18 -16.02
N LEU A 93 -9.32 -0.87 -15.32
CA LEU A 93 -9.40 -0.99 -13.87
C LEU A 93 -8.04 -1.39 -13.28
N ASP A 94 -7.80 -0.95 -12.05
CA ASP A 94 -6.70 -1.48 -11.23
C ASP A 94 -7.05 -2.85 -10.64
N ASN A 95 -6.03 -3.58 -10.18
CA ASN A 95 -6.20 -4.91 -9.59
C ASN A 95 -7.10 -4.89 -8.34
N GLU A 96 -7.05 -3.82 -7.53
CA GLU A 96 -7.91 -3.70 -6.34
C GLU A 96 -9.39 -3.74 -6.74
N LYS A 97 -9.79 -3.03 -7.80
CA LYS A 97 -11.16 -3.02 -8.31
C LYS A 97 -11.57 -4.34 -8.97
N ILE A 98 -10.66 -5.04 -9.65
CA ILE A 98 -10.93 -6.37 -10.20
C ILE A 98 -11.19 -7.38 -9.07
N SER A 99 -10.44 -7.30 -7.97
CA SER A 99 -10.70 -8.13 -6.79
C SER A 99 -12.09 -7.88 -6.21
N LEU A 100 -12.55 -6.62 -6.18
CA LEU A 100 -13.94 -6.30 -5.79
C LEU A 100 -14.95 -6.91 -6.78
N CYS A 101 -14.69 -6.90 -8.09
CA CYS A 101 -15.57 -7.58 -9.04
C CYS A 101 -15.72 -9.06 -8.74
N ILE A 102 -14.63 -9.74 -8.35
CA ILE A 102 -14.66 -11.16 -8.00
C ILE A 102 -15.35 -11.42 -6.66
N GLU A 103 -15.27 -10.48 -5.71
CA GLU A 103 -15.92 -10.62 -4.40
C GLU A 103 -17.43 -10.38 -4.44
N TYR A 104 -17.90 -9.40 -5.24
CA TYR A 104 -19.29 -8.93 -5.18
C TYR A 104 -20.21 -9.50 -6.28
N ASN A 105 -19.66 -10.12 -7.33
CA ASN A 105 -20.48 -10.73 -8.39
C ASN A 105 -20.89 -12.17 -8.08
N PRO A 106 -22.06 -12.61 -8.57
CA PRO A 106 -22.55 -13.97 -8.33
C PRO A 106 -21.68 -15.02 -9.02
N GLU A 107 -21.55 -16.21 -8.40
CA GLU A 107 -20.73 -17.32 -8.91
C GLU A 107 -21.12 -17.76 -10.33
N GLU A 108 -22.38 -17.60 -10.69
CA GLU A 108 -22.91 -17.94 -12.02
C GLU A 108 -22.40 -17.01 -13.12
N ALA A 109 -21.81 -15.87 -12.76
CA ALA A 109 -21.27 -14.91 -13.72
C ALA A 109 -19.85 -15.23 -14.19
N PHE A 110 -19.13 -16.12 -13.50
CA PHE A 110 -17.74 -16.42 -13.81
C PHE A 110 -17.59 -17.36 -15.01
N LEU A 111 -16.54 -17.13 -15.79
CA LEU A 111 -16.16 -17.95 -16.95
C LEU A 111 -15.14 -19.06 -16.61
N LYS A 112 -14.52 -18.94 -15.43
CA LYS A 112 -13.59 -19.90 -14.83
C LYS A 112 -14.00 -20.16 -13.39
N SER A 113 -13.42 -21.17 -12.75
CA SER A 113 -13.73 -21.42 -11.33
C SER A 113 -13.20 -20.29 -10.44
N LEU A 114 -13.89 -20.01 -9.34
CA LEU A 114 -13.45 -18.98 -8.38
C LEU A 114 -12.07 -19.28 -7.78
N ASP A 115 -11.74 -20.56 -7.60
CA ASP A 115 -10.45 -20.97 -7.04
C ASP A 115 -9.30 -20.66 -8.00
N GLU A 116 -9.44 -20.95 -9.30
CA GLU A 116 -8.46 -20.56 -10.34
C GLU A 116 -8.27 -19.03 -10.38
N LEU A 117 -9.36 -18.27 -10.29
CA LEU A 117 -9.29 -16.80 -10.31
C LEU A 117 -8.62 -16.22 -9.07
N LYS A 118 -8.81 -16.85 -7.90
CA LYS A 118 -8.14 -16.42 -6.66
C LYS A 118 -6.65 -16.74 -6.69
N GLU A 119 -6.25 -17.88 -7.22
CA GLU A 119 -4.83 -18.24 -7.41
C GLU A 119 -4.12 -17.27 -8.39
N GLU A 120 -4.77 -16.87 -9.49
CA GLU A 120 -4.22 -15.89 -10.45
C GLU A 120 -4.10 -14.46 -9.87
N LEU A 121 -4.91 -14.17 -8.85
CA LEU A 121 -4.91 -12.93 -8.07
C LEU A 121 -4.03 -12.98 -6.82
N GLU A 122 -3.45 -14.14 -6.48
CA GLU A 122 -2.52 -14.20 -5.36
C GLU A 122 -1.38 -13.23 -5.66
N GLU A 123 -1.39 -12.11 -4.92
CA GLU A 123 -0.26 -11.21 -4.84
C GLU A 123 0.97 -12.09 -4.61
N PRO A 124 2.09 -11.84 -5.32
CA PRO A 124 3.30 -12.63 -5.09
C PRO A 124 3.53 -12.77 -3.59
N GLU A 125 3.85 -13.96 -3.10
CA GLU A 125 4.17 -14.14 -1.68
C GLU A 125 5.42 -13.31 -1.36
N TYR A 126 5.20 -12.06 -0.98
CA TYR A 126 6.27 -11.18 -0.59
C TYR A 126 6.67 -11.55 0.83
N PRO A 127 7.99 -11.65 1.11
CA PRO A 127 8.43 -11.84 2.47
C PRO A 127 7.84 -10.71 3.33
N THR A 128 7.22 -11.08 4.44
CA THR A 128 6.70 -10.10 5.39
C THR A 128 7.81 -9.78 6.38
N LEU A 129 8.26 -8.52 6.41
CA LEU A 129 9.20 -8.03 7.42
C LEU A 129 8.49 -7.92 8.77
N ARG A 130 9.25 -7.59 9.83
CA ARG A 130 8.68 -7.24 11.13
C ARG A 130 7.64 -6.12 10.98
N PHE A 131 6.69 -6.07 11.91
CA PHE A 131 5.54 -5.15 11.89
C PHE A 131 4.56 -5.36 10.74
N GLY A 132 4.56 -6.55 10.11
CA GLY A 132 3.63 -6.88 9.03
C GLY A 132 3.87 -6.07 7.76
N ILE A 133 5.09 -5.58 7.55
CA ILE A 133 5.45 -4.79 6.38
C ILE A 133 5.70 -5.74 5.22
N LYS A 134 4.86 -5.68 4.18
CA LYS A 134 5.06 -6.45 2.94
C LYS A 134 6.29 -5.94 2.17
N ALA A 135 7.27 -6.81 1.91
CA ALA A 135 8.52 -6.50 1.22
C ALA A 135 8.38 -6.49 -0.31
N GLU A 136 7.43 -5.71 -0.82
CA GLU A 136 7.20 -5.49 -2.25
C GLU A 136 8.21 -4.52 -2.83
N ASN A 137 8.40 -4.54 -4.16
CA ASN A 137 9.16 -3.54 -4.91
C ASN A 137 10.61 -3.37 -4.42
N LEU A 138 11.36 -4.48 -4.32
CA LEU A 138 12.79 -4.45 -4.03
C LEU A 138 13.53 -3.67 -5.14
N VAL A 139 14.19 -2.59 -4.76
CA VAL A 139 14.96 -1.73 -5.66
C VAL A 139 16.44 -2.08 -5.66
N GLU A 140 16.98 -2.44 -4.48
CA GLU A 140 18.41 -2.68 -4.31
C GLU A 140 18.67 -3.64 -3.15
N SER A 141 19.69 -4.48 -3.30
CA SER A 141 20.23 -5.37 -2.26
C SER A 141 21.76 -5.20 -2.23
N VAL A 142 22.33 -4.66 -1.16
CA VAL A 142 23.76 -4.33 -1.05
C VAL A 142 24.31 -4.57 0.34
N GLU A 143 25.55 -5.02 0.46
CA GLU A 143 26.25 -4.99 1.75
C GLU A 143 26.78 -3.59 2.05
N SER A 144 26.28 -2.97 3.11
CA SER A 144 26.76 -1.66 3.52
C SER A 144 26.49 -1.36 4.98
N ASN A 145 26.95 -0.19 5.39
CA ASN A 145 26.60 0.45 6.64
C ASN A 145 25.31 1.28 6.43
N VAL A 146 24.33 1.13 7.32
CA VAL A 146 22.98 1.72 7.17
C VAL A 146 23.04 3.24 7.02
N LYS A 147 23.80 3.93 7.88
CA LYS A 147 24.00 5.39 7.82
C LYS A 147 24.60 5.82 6.49
N THR A 148 25.62 5.11 6.02
CA THR A 148 26.27 5.38 4.74
C THR A 148 25.30 5.19 3.58
N TYR A 149 24.52 4.11 3.60
CA TYR A 149 23.52 3.82 2.58
C TYR A 149 22.44 4.90 2.52
N ILE A 150 21.81 5.22 3.65
CA ILE A 150 20.77 6.27 3.74
C ILE A 150 21.29 7.62 3.22
N SER A 151 22.54 7.99 3.54
CA SER A 151 23.11 9.27 3.10
C SER A 151 23.21 9.43 1.57
N ARG A 152 23.19 8.32 0.82
CA ARG A 152 23.21 8.32 -0.66
C ARG A 152 21.83 8.44 -1.27
N LEU A 153 20.79 8.07 -0.52
CA LEU A 153 19.40 8.09 -0.97
C LEU A 153 18.84 9.51 -0.91
N LYS A 154 18.82 10.18 -2.05
CA LYS A 154 18.15 11.48 -2.18
C LYS A 154 16.67 11.27 -2.46
N ASN A 155 15.79 11.86 -1.64
CA ASN A 155 14.33 11.84 -1.82
C ASN A 155 13.70 10.44 -1.89
N PHE A 156 14.31 9.44 -1.25
CA PHE A 156 13.75 8.09 -1.22
C PHE A 156 12.57 7.98 -0.25
N THR A 157 11.49 7.33 -0.68
CA THR A 157 10.34 6.97 0.15
C THR A 157 10.17 5.46 0.09
N GLY A 158 10.26 4.80 1.24
CA GLY A 158 10.34 3.35 1.27
C GLY A 158 10.80 2.79 2.60
N VAL A 159 11.09 1.50 2.58
CA VAL A 159 11.57 0.73 3.73
C VAL A 159 12.97 0.24 3.42
N ILE A 160 13.89 0.45 4.35
CA ILE A 160 15.23 -0.14 4.33
C ILE A 160 15.25 -1.21 5.40
N ASN A 161 15.63 -2.42 5.01
CA ASN A 161 15.82 -3.55 5.91
C ASN A 161 17.28 -4.00 5.85
N ALA A 162 18.01 -3.87 6.95
CA ALA A 162 19.40 -4.28 7.04
C ALA A 162 19.51 -5.49 7.97
N LYS A 163 20.06 -6.61 7.50
CA LYS A 163 20.24 -7.84 8.25
C LYS A 163 21.71 -8.22 8.39
N ALA A 164 22.10 -8.64 9.59
CA ALA A 164 23.38 -9.28 9.87
C ALA A 164 23.13 -10.46 10.83
N ASP A 165 24.19 -11.21 11.16
CA ASP A 165 24.09 -12.40 12.02
C ASP A 165 23.56 -12.08 13.43
N ASP A 166 23.82 -10.87 13.92
CA ASP A 166 23.48 -10.41 15.28
C ASP A 166 22.26 -9.50 15.35
N GLY A 167 21.63 -9.17 14.22
CA GLY A 167 20.42 -8.35 14.26
C GLY A 167 19.84 -7.90 12.92
N GLU A 168 18.76 -7.14 13.03
CA GLU A 168 17.98 -6.59 11.93
C GLU A 168 17.62 -5.13 12.25
N VAL A 169 17.87 -4.21 11.32
CA VAL A 169 17.47 -2.80 11.39
C VAL A 169 16.44 -2.52 10.31
N ILE A 170 15.29 -1.98 10.70
CA ILE A 170 14.25 -1.50 9.77
C ILE A 170 14.17 0.01 9.88
N ILE A 171 14.31 0.72 8.76
CA ILE A 171 14.18 2.18 8.67
C ILE A 171 13.06 2.52 7.67
N LEU A 172 12.11 3.32 8.11
CA LEU A 172 11.05 3.90 7.28
C LEU A 172 11.48 5.29 6.84
N LEU A 173 11.62 5.49 5.53
CA LEU A 173 11.96 6.78 4.93
C LEU A 173 10.76 7.37 4.20
N LYS A 174 10.57 8.69 4.35
CA LYS A 174 9.65 9.49 3.54
C LYS A 174 10.38 10.73 3.06
N ASP A 175 10.51 10.87 1.74
CA ASP A 175 11.20 11.98 1.07
C ASP A 175 12.64 12.17 1.59
N GLY A 176 13.34 11.06 1.81
CA GLY A 176 14.70 11.02 2.36
C GLY A 176 14.83 11.28 3.86
N LYS A 177 13.73 11.50 4.58
CA LYS A 177 13.72 11.68 6.04
C LYS A 177 13.31 10.41 6.75
N ILE A 178 14.01 10.06 7.83
CA ILE A 178 13.63 8.93 8.68
C ILE A 178 12.35 9.30 9.44
N ARG A 179 11.30 8.52 9.22
CA ARG A 179 9.99 8.67 9.88
C ARG A 179 9.73 7.58 10.91
N GLY A 180 10.38 6.42 10.79
CA GLY A 180 10.33 5.38 11.79
C GLY A 180 11.55 4.48 11.75
N ALA A 181 11.87 3.84 12.88
CA ALA A 181 13.01 2.96 12.99
C ALA A 181 12.80 1.86 14.03
N ALA A 182 13.33 0.67 13.76
CA ALA A 182 13.41 -0.45 14.69
C ALA A 182 14.75 -1.17 14.53
N TYR A 183 15.24 -1.72 15.62
CA TYR A 183 16.35 -2.67 15.68
C TYR A 183 15.93 -3.89 16.48
N PHE A 184 16.32 -5.05 16.00
CA PHE A 184 16.04 -6.34 16.62
C PHE A 184 17.32 -7.14 16.73
N ASN A 185 17.53 -7.78 17.87
CA ASN A 185 18.48 -8.87 18.02
C ASN A 185 17.79 -10.05 18.71
N THR A 186 18.55 -11.04 19.15
CA THR A 186 18.02 -12.24 19.82
C THR A 186 17.41 -11.96 21.19
N SER A 187 17.77 -10.85 21.84
CA SER A 187 17.41 -10.54 23.24
C SER A 187 16.45 -9.36 23.40
N GLU A 188 16.45 -8.41 22.47
CA GLU A 188 15.74 -7.15 22.63
C GLU A 188 15.24 -6.58 21.29
N ALA A 189 14.22 -5.72 21.42
CA ALA A 189 13.73 -4.88 20.36
C ALA A 189 13.82 -3.41 20.81
N ILE A 190 14.48 -2.58 20.00
CA ILE A 190 14.65 -1.15 20.23
C ILE A 190 13.90 -0.43 19.11
N THR A 191 13.06 0.55 19.43
CA THR A 191 12.29 1.30 18.42
C THR A 191 12.43 2.81 18.59
N GLY A 192 12.00 3.55 17.57
CA GLY A 192 11.95 5.01 17.58
C GLY A 192 13.35 5.64 17.68
N ASN A 193 13.44 6.79 18.36
CA ASN A 193 14.63 7.64 18.37
C ASN A 193 15.91 6.95 18.83
N LEU A 194 15.82 5.92 19.68
CA LEU A 194 16.99 5.19 20.20
C LEU A 194 17.74 4.45 19.09
N VAL A 195 17.04 4.00 18.04
CA VAL A 195 17.62 3.27 16.91
C VAL A 195 18.54 4.17 16.08
N LEU A 196 18.37 5.49 16.13
CA LEU A 196 19.22 6.42 15.38
C LEU A 196 20.70 6.35 15.84
N ASN A 197 20.95 5.92 17.06
CA ASN A 197 22.31 5.68 17.58
C ASN A 197 22.95 4.40 17.02
N LEU A 198 22.14 3.52 16.42
CA LEU A 198 22.54 2.22 15.88
C LEU A 198 22.66 2.23 14.35
N LEU A 199 22.54 3.39 13.68
CA LEU A 199 22.67 3.48 12.22
C LEU A 199 24.06 3.11 11.70
N ASN A 200 25.05 2.96 12.58
CA ASN A 200 26.35 2.41 12.18
C ASN A 200 26.33 0.88 11.96
N PHE A 201 25.18 0.23 12.13
CA PHE A 201 24.95 -1.17 11.81
C PHE A 201 25.38 -1.49 10.37
N ARG A 202 26.06 -2.62 10.19
CA ARG A 202 26.56 -3.09 8.89
C ARG A 202 25.98 -4.47 8.62
N GLY A 203 25.40 -4.64 7.44
CA GLY A 203 24.80 -5.91 7.04
C GLY A 203 24.38 -5.88 5.58
N LYS A 204 23.64 -6.92 5.18
CA LYS A 204 22.94 -6.95 3.90
C LYS A 204 21.73 -6.02 4.00
N ILE A 205 21.69 -4.99 3.16
CA ILE A 205 20.64 -3.98 3.10
C ILE A 205 19.77 -4.26 1.88
N ASP A 206 18.49 -4.46 2.12
CA ASP A 206 17.44 -4.53 1.11
C ASP A 206 16.60 -3.25 1.18
N ALA A 207 16.38 -2.57 0.05
CA ALA A 207 15.58 -1.35 -0.03
C ALA A 207 14.32 -1.57 -0.87
N TYR A 208 13.16 -1.24 -0.29
CA TYR A 208 11.84 -1.48 -0.87
C TYR A 208 11.13 -0.14 -1.09
N LEU A 209 10.74 0.15 -2.33
CA LEU A 209 10.03 1.38 -2.66
C LEU A 209 8.59 1.32 -2.14
N LYS A 210 8.11 2.40 -1.53
CA LYS A 210 6.72 2.52 -1.06
C LYS A 210 6.15 3.89 -1.40
N ARG A 211 4.82 3.98 -1.50
CA ARG A 211 4.15 5.28 -1.57
C ARG A 211 4.21 6.01 -0.22
N PRO A 212 4.22 7.35 -0.20
CA PRO A 212 4.20 8.14 1.03
C PRO A 212 3.09 7.74 2.02
N GLU A 213 1.89 7.43 1.52
CA GLU A 213 0.72 7.08 2.33
C GLU A 213 0.87 5.71 2.99
N GLU A 214 1.65 4.80 2.38
CA GLU A 214 1.94 3.49 2.95
C GLU A 214 2.86 3.61 4.16
N ILE A 215 3.88 4.47 4.08
CA ILE A 215 4.77 4.77 5.22
C ILE A 215 3.97 5.34 6.39
N GLU A 216 3.04 6.26 6.11
CA GLU A 216 2.16 6.82 7.15
C GLU A 216 1.23 5.77 7.76
N LYS A 217 0.67 4.87 6.95
CA LYS A 217 -0.15 3.76 7.43
C LYS A 217 0.65 2.81 8.34
N ILE A 218 1.90 2.49 7.97
CA ILE A 218 2.79 1.65 8.78
C ILE A 218 3.05 2.29 10.13
N ILE A 219 3.41 3.58 10.16
CA ILE A 219 3.68 4.32 11.41
C ILE A 219 2.41 4.43 12.26
N LYS A 220 1.26 4.73 11.65
CA LYS A 220 -0.01 4.82 12.37
C LYS A 220 -0.41 3.50 13.03
N ARG A 221 -0.09 2.36 12.40
CA ARG A 221 -0.33 1.02 12.96
C ARG A 221 0.69 0.64 14.04
N ASN A 222 1.91 1.18 13.98
CA ASN A 222 3.02 0.86 14.86
C ASN A 222 3.65 2.18 15.40
N PRO A 223 2.93 2.91 16.28
CA PRO A 223 3.35 4.23 16.74
C PRO A 223 4.69 4.23 17.48
N GLU A 224 5.11 3.10 18.05
CA GLU A 224 6.41 2.90 18.69
C GLU A 224 7.60 3.03 17.75
N LEU A 225 7.38 2.94 16.42
CA LEU A 225 8.39 3.15 15.41
C LEU A 225 8.72 4.62 15.21
N GLU A 226 7.78 5.52 15.50
CA GLU A 226 7.82 6.91 15.03
C GLU A 226 9.08 7.63 15.52
N ILE A 227 9.82 8.22 14.57
CA ILE A 227 10.88 9.16 14.87
C ILE A 227 10.26 10.54 15.06
N VAL A 228 10.37 11.05 16.28
CA VAL A 228 9.82 12.34 16.63
C VAL A 228 10.93 13.39 16.64
N ASP A 229 10.85 14.34 15.71
CA ASP A 229 11.71 15.52 15.73
C ASP A 229 11.27 16.44 16.88
N ARG A 230 12.11 16.54 17.91
CA ARG A 230 11.88 17.40 19.08
C ARG A 230 11.65 18.86 18.68
N SER A 231 12.31 19.33 17.62
CA SER A 231 12.14 20.71 17.13
C SER A 231 10.74 20.94 16.57
N GLU A 232 10.18 19.94 15.89
CA GLU A 232 8.81 19.97 15.39
C GLU A 232 7.79 19.91 16.54
N LEU A 233 8.04 19.10 17.57
CA LEU A 233 7.21 19.09 18.78
C LEU A 233 7.19 20.46 19.47
N PHE A 234 8.36 21.05 19.69
CA PHE A 234 8.47 22.35 20.35
C PHE A 234 7.73 23.43 19.57
N LYS A 235 7.84 23.44 18.24
CA LYS A 235 7.03 24.32 17.39
C LYS A 235 5.53 24.05 17.53
N LYS A 236 5.10 22.78 17.44
CA LYS A 236 3.69 22.37 17.51
C LYS A 236 3.03 22.80 18.81
N TYR A 237 3.73 22.63 19.94
CA TYR A 237 3.23 22.98 21.26
C TYR A 237 3.61 24.40 21.71
N ARG A 238 4.26 25.18 20.86
CA ARG A 238 4.77 26.52 21.17
C ARG A 238 5.65 26.55 22.43
N ILE A 239 6.37 25.45 22.67
CA ILE A 239 7.35 25.35 23.75
C ILE A 239 8.59 26.09 23.27
N LYS A 240 8.94 27.18 23.95
CA LYS A 240 10.23 27.82 23.76
C LYS A 240 11.26 27.06 24.59
N PRO A 241 12.43 26.68 24.03
CA PRO A 241 13.54 26.22 24.86
C PRO A 241 13.90 27.36 25.85
N PRO A 242 14.23 27.02 27.10
CA PRO A 242 14.63 28.03 28.08
C PRO A 242 15.89 28.77 27.61
N GLU A 243 15.97 30.06 27.94
CA GLU A 243 17.17 30.86 27.64
C GLU A 243 18.33 30.45 28.57
N GLU A 244 19.59 30.71 28.16
CA GLU A 244 20.77 30.32 28.96
C GLU A 244 20.71 30.87 30.40
N GLU A 245 20.22 32.11 30.57
CA GLU A 245 20.02 32.73 31.88
C GLU A 245 18.96 31.99 32.73
N GLU A 246 17.89 31.50 32.10
CA GLU A 246 16.87 30.69 32.78
C GLU A 246 17.45 29.34 33.22
N ILE A 247 18.25 28.70 32.35
CA ILE A 247 18.94 27.45 32.67
C ILE A 247 19.89 27.64 33.86
N GLU A 248 20.71 28.69 33.86
CA GLU A 248 21.59 29.01 34.99
C GLU A 248 20.81 29.25 36.28
N SER A 249 19.69 29.98 36.21
CA SER A 249 18.86 30.26 37.38
C SER A 249 18.25 28.98 37.98
N ILE A 250 17.84 28.03 37.13
CA ILE A 250 17.31 26.73 37.54
C ILE A 250 18.42 25.89 38.18
N LEU A 251 19.59 25.80 37.54
CA LEU A 251 20.73 25.04 38.06
C LEU A 251 21.20 25.58 39.43
N ARG A 252 21.27 26.91 39.60
CA ARG A 252 21.63 27.51 40.89
C ARG A 252 20.63 27.13 41.99
N ARG A 253 19.33 27.18 41.71
CA ARG A 253 18.30 26.79 42.69
C ARG A 253 18.43 25.33 43.12
N VAL A 254 18.64 24.41 42.17
CA VAL A 254 18.81 22.98 42.50
C VAL A 254 20.05 22.76 43.38
N ILE A 255 21.17 23.40 43.05
CA ILE A 255 22.41 23.28 43.83
C ILE A 255 22.26 23.91 45.22
N GLU A 256 21.62 25.08 45.32
CA GLU A 256 21.35 25.74 46.60
C GLU A 256 20.43 24.90 47.50
N ASP A 257 19.41 24.26 46.93
CA ASP A 257 18.51 23.36 47.66
C ASP A 257 19.24 22.09 48.14
N GLU A 258 20.14 21.50 47.34
CA GLU A 258 20.97 20.36 47.76
C GLU A 258 21.93 20.72 48.91
N ILE A 259 22.58 21.89 48.82
CA ILE A 259 23.46 22.40 49.88
C ILE A 259 22.66 22.65 51.17
N PHE A 260 21.43 23.15 51.06
CA PHE A 260 20.54 23.41 52.19
C PHE A 260 20.10 22.11 52.90
N GLU A 261 19.81 21.04 52.15
CA GLU A 261 19.52 19.72 52.71
C GLU A 261 20.71 19.09 53.44
N GLU A 262 21.94 19.25 52.91
CA GLU A 262 23.15 18.77 53.59
C GLU A 262 23.42 19.51 54.91
N GLU A 263 23.16 20.82 54.96
CA GLU A 263 23.30 21.61 56.19
C GLU A 263 22.24 21.25 57.25
N LEU A 264 21.00 20.96 56.84
CA LEU A 264 19.94 20.47 57.73
C LEU A 264 20.31 19.10 58.35
N LYS A 265 20.87 18.18 57.55
CA LYS A 265 21.37 16.88 58.06
C LYS A 265 22.51 17.05 59.07
N LYS A 266 23.37 18.05 58.94
CA LYS A 266 24.44 18.35 59.91
C LYS A 266 23.94 18.98 61.22
N LYS A 267 22.79 19.66 61.21
CA LYS A 267 22.21 20.35 62.38
C LYS A 267 21.21 19.52 63.18
N THR A 268 20.87 18.32 62.70
CA THR A 268 20.03 17.39 63.46
C THR A 268 20.90 16.24 63.98
N PRO A 269 21.49 16.35 65.20
CA PRO A 269 22.13 15.20 65.81
C PRO A 269 21.03 14.19 66.20
N ILE A 270 21.22 12.94 65.78
CA ILE A 270 20.53 11.78 66.37
C ILE A 270 21.13 11.51 67.75
#